data_AF-A0A7W8V2E8-F1
#
_entry.id   AF-A0A7W8V2E8-F1
#
_cell.length_a   1.000
_cell.length_b   1.000
_cell.length_c   1.000
_cell.angle_alpha   90.00
_cell.angle_beta   90.00
_cell.angle_gamma   90.00
#
_symmetry.space_group_name_H-M   'P 1'
#
loop_
_entity.id
_entity.type
_entity.pdbx_description
1 polymer ?
#
loop_
_entity_poly.entity_id
_entity_poly.type
_entity_poly.pdbx_seq_one_letter_code
_entity_poly.pdbx_strand_id
1 'polypeptide(L)' 'MTTHGRITPEARAVADISEVLIRLAVGLENVSDIRADLQRGLEG' A
#
# COMPACT_ATOMS: atom_id res chain seq x y z
N MET A 1 -8.17 -10.73 6.56
CA MET A 1 -8.64 -10.78 5.16
C MET A 1 -8.56 -9.35 4.62
N THR A 2 -7.60 -9.05 3.74
CA THR A 2 -7.51 -7.71 3.11
C THR A 2 -8.58 -7.62 2.01
N THR A 3 -9.02 -6.40 1.67
CA THR A 3 -10.17 -6.10 0.79
C THR A 3 -10.12 -6.75 -0.61
N HIS A 4 -9.00 -7.36 -1.00
CA HIS A 4 -8.80 -8.05 -2.28
C HIS A 4 -8.57 -9.56 -2.17
N GLY A 5 -8.94 -10.19 -1.05
CA GLY A 5 -8.78 -11.65 -0.88
C GLY A 5 -9.53 -12.54 -1.89
N ARG A 6 -10.29 -11.97 -2.84
CA ARG A 6 -10.99 -12.66 -3.93
C ARG A 6 -10.84 -11.93 -5.28
N ILE A 7 -9.63 -11.51 -5.64
CA ILE A 7 -9.34 -11.10 -7.03
C ILE A 7 -8.47 -12.19 -7.66
N THR A 8 -8.90 -12.71 -8.82
CA THR A 8 -8.12 -13.71 -9.57
C THR A 8 -6.84 -13.07 -10.12
N PRO A 9 -5.76 -13.84 -10.37
CA PRO A 9 -4.51 -13.29 -10.89
C PRO A 9 -4.68 -12.47 -12.17
N GLU A 10 -5.61 -12.87 -13.04
CA GLU A 10 -5.89 -12.20 -14.31
C GLU A 10 -6.52 -10.81 -14.08
N ALA A 11 -7.43 -10.70 -13.11
CA ALA A 11 -8.05 -9.42 -12.76
C ALA A 11 -7.09 -8.46 -12.06
N ARG A 12 -6.06 -8.96 -11.36
CA ARG A 12 -4.96 -8.13 -10.82
C ARG A 12 -4.12 -7.51 -11.94
N ALA A 13 -3.78 -8.30 -12.96
CA ALA A 13 -2.96 -7.85 -14.09
C ALA A 13 -3.65 -6.75 -14.92
N VAL A 14 -4.96 -6.85 -15.14
CA VAL A 14 -5.74 -5.82 -15.87
C VAL A 14 -5.85 -4.51 -15.08
N ALA A 15 -5.83 -4.58 -13.75
CA ALA A 15 -5.90 -3.42 -12.88
C ALA A 15 -4.53 -2.79 -12.55
N ASP A 16 -3.45 -3.25 -13.20
CA ASP A 16 -2.05 -2.85 -12.94
C ASP A 16 -1.63 -3.02 -11.47
N ILE A 17 -2.24 -4.00 -10.78
CA ILE A 17 -1.93 -4.32 -9.38
C ILE A 17 -0.76 -5.31 -9.37
N SER A 18 0.45 -4.80 -9.21
CA SER A 18 1.65 -5.61 -9.05
C SER A 18 1.75 -6.22 -7.64
N GLU A 19 2.49 -7.34 -7.51
CA GLU A 19 2.71 -8.02 -6.22
C GLU A 19 3.43 -7.16 -5.18
N VAL A 20 4.16 -6.12 -5.62
CA VAL A 20 4.88 -5.17 -4.75
C VAL A 20 4.08 -3.89 -4.49
N LEU A 21 2.83 -3.79 -4.98
CA LEU A 21 2.01 -2.59 -4.83
C LEU A 21 1.47 -2.48 -3.39
N ILE A 22 1.95 -1.46 -2.67
CA ILE A 22 1.44 -1.09 -1.34
C ILE A 22 0.49 0.10 -1.49
N ARG A 23 -0.74 -0.04 -0.99
CA ARG A 23 -1.70 1.07 -0.91
C ARG A 23 -1.68 1.66 0.49
N LEU A 24 -1.23 2.91 0.60
CA LEU A 24 -1.25 3.67 1.85
C LEU A 24 -2.48 4.60 1.89
N ALA A 25 -3.26 4.53 2.97
CA ALA A 25 -4.32 5.49 3.25
C ALA A 25 -3.78 6.52 4.25
N VAL A 26 -3.57 7.75 3.79
CA VAL A 26 -3.00 8.83 4.62
C VAL A 26 -4.12 9.59 5.32
N GLY A 27 -4.00 9.75 6.65
CA GLY A 27 -4.92 10.54 7.47
C GLY A 27 -4.68 12.06 7.39
N LEU A 28 -5.27 12.82 8.31
CA LEU A 28 -5.05 14.27 8.46
C LEU A 28 -3.91 14.60 9.44
N GLU A 29 -2.98 13.67 9.61
CA GLU A 29 -1.84 13.78 10.50
C GLU A 29 -0.79 14.75 9.94
N ASN A 30 0.21 15.09 10.75
CA ASN A 30 1.30 15.94 10.30
C ASN A 30 2.14 15.20 9.24
N VAL A 31 2.41 15.87 8.12
CA VAL A 31 3.20 15.33 7.00
C VAL A 31 4.60 14.88 7.45
N SER A 32 5.21 15.58 8.40
CA SER A 32 6.55 15.24 8.91
C SER A 32 6.55 13.92 9.67
N ASP A 33 5.50 13.64 10.43
CA ASP A 33 5.38 12.41 11.21
C ASP A 33 5.12 11.22 10.28
N ILE A 34 4.22 11.37 9.30
CA ILE A 34 3.97 10.37 8.25
C ILE A 34 5.28 10.03 7.51
N ARG A 35 6.09 11.03 7.17
CA ARG A 35 7.37 10.81 6.48
C ARG A 35 8.36 10.05 7.36
N ALA A 36 8.47 10.40 8.64
CA ALA A 36 9.37 9.73 9.57
C ALA A 36 9.00 8.25 9.77
N ASP A 37 7.71 7.97 9.89
CA ASP A 37 7.20 6.61 10.05
C ASP A 37 7.41 5.76 8.80
N LEU A 38 7.12 6.30 7.61
CA LEU A 38 7.38 5.61 6.35
C LEU A 38 8.87 5.35 6.12
N GLN A 39 9.73 6.32 6.45
CA GLN A 39 11.17 6.16 6.33
C GLN A 39 11.67 5.03 7.23
N ARG A 40 11.25 5.02 8.50
CA ARG A 40 11.58 3.94 9.45
C ARG A 40 11.06 2.57 8.98
N GLY A 41 9.86 2.53 8.41
CA GLY A 41 9.23 1.28 7.96
C GLY A 41 9.80 0.69 6.67
N LEU A 42 10.45 1.51 5.82
CA LEU A 42 11.00 1.11 4.53
C LEU A 42 12.53 0.96 4.52
N GLU A 43 13.25 1.55 5.48
CA GLU A 43 14.71 1.38 5.63
C GLU A 43 15.11 0.08 6.38
N GLY A 44 14.14 -0.73 6.79
CA GLY A 44 14.35 -2.01 7.49
C GLY A 44 14.70 -3.19 6.58
#